data_AF-A0A517N284-F1
#
_entry.id   AF-A0A517N284-F1
#
_cell.length_a   1.000
_cell.length_b   1.000
_cell.length_c   1.000
_cell.angle_alpha   90.00
_cell.angle_beta   90.00
_cell.angle_gamma   90.00
#
_symmetry.space_group_name_H-M   'P 1'
#
loop_
_entity.id
_entity.type
_entity.pdbx_description
1 polymer ?
#
loop_
_entity_poly.entity_id
_entity_poly.type
_entity_poly.pdbx_seq_one_letter_code
_entity_poly.pdbx_strand_id
1 'polypeptide(L)'
;MGNFNPDRFRQQVSFLRRQFLQDGDLPFTGVLSEQIVSQALTASKVVWNDSIYPPLVTLWVFLSQVLSADHSCRTAVARLLTHRLSQGQSECSPETGAYCQARKRLPEEFFSDVAQETGQALDKSAQSDWLWKNRRVYLFDGSTVTMPDTPENQNAYPQHG
;
A
#
# COMPACT_ATOMS: atom_id res chain seq x y z
N MET A 1 10.08 12.57 -17.92
CA MET A 1 8.67 12.86 -17.57
C MET A 1 7.88 11.59 -17.82
N GLY A 2 7.56 10.81 -16.79
CA GLY A 2 6.62 9.69 -16.92
C GLY A 2 5.21 10.25 -16.99
N ASN A 3 4.50 10.01 -18.10
CA ASN A 3 3.14 10.51 -18.28
C ASN A 3 2.20 9.77 -17.31
N PHE A 4 1.63 10.49 -16.34
CA PHE A 4 0.54 9.99 -15.53
C PHE A 4 -0.69 9.79 -16.43
N ASN A 5 -1.08 8.54 -16.69
CA ASN A 5 -2.27 8.22 -17.49
C ASN A 5 -3.48 7.98 -16.57
N PRO A 6 -4.43 8.93 -16.48
CA PRO A 6 -5.53 8.87 -15.53
C PRO A 6 -6.51 7.72 -15.81
N ASP A 7 -6.70 7.31 -17.07
CA ASP A 7 -7.61 6.22 -17.40
C ASP A 7 -7.02 4.86 -17.00
N ARG A 8 -5.71 4.69 -17.18
CA ARG A 8 -4.99 3.49 -16.75
C ARG A 8 -4.91 3.42 -15.22
N PHE A 9 -4.81 4.56 -14.55
CA PHE A 9 -4.83 4.64 -13.09
C PHE A 9 -6.19 4.26 -12.51
N ARG A 10 -7.30 4.77 -13.07
CA ARG A 10 -8.66 4.32 -12.72
C ARG A 10 -8.85 2.81 -12.87
N GLN A 11 -8.30 2.24 -13.95
CA GLN A 11 -8.33 0.79 -14.17
C GLN A 11 -7.53 0.03 -13.11
N GLN A 12 -6.40 0.58 -12.65
CA GLN A 12 -5.63 -0.03 -11.57
C GLN A 12 -6.36 0.09 -10.23
N VAL A 13 -7.11 1.17 -9.96
CA VAL A 13 -7.89 1.28 -8.71
C VAL A 13 -9.11 0.38 -8.72
N SER A 14 -9.83 0.30 -9.83
CA SER A 14 -10.92 -0.68 -9.95
C SER A 14 -10.39 -2.11 -9.81
N PHE A 15 -9.15 -2.38 -10.25
CA PHE A 15 -8.40 -3.60 -9.96
C PHE A 15 -8.18 -3.84 -8.46
N LEU A 16 -7.69 -2.82 -7.71
CA LEU A 16 -7.55 -2.92 -6.23
C LEU A 16 -8.87 -3.33 -5.59
N ARG A 17 -9.96 -2.73 -6.06
CA ARG A 17 -11.29 -2.97 -5.52
C ARG A 17 -11.79 -4.38 -5.77
N ARG A 18 -11.49 -4.96 -6.92
CA ARG A 18 -12.03 -6.26 -7.34
C ARG A 18 -11.34 -7.46 -6.70
N GLN A 19 -10.08 -7.34 -6.28
CA GLN A 19 -9.33 -8.47 -5.73
C GLN A 19 -9.55 -8.66 -4.23
N PHE A 20 -9.66 -7.59 -3.46
CA PHE A 20 -10.11 -7.72 -2.07
C PHE A 20 -11.58 -8.23 -2.01
N LEU A 21 -12.37 -8.08 -3.08
CA LEU A 21 -13.78 -8.49 -3.16
C LEU A 21 -13.97 -10.02 -3.26
N GLN A 22 -12.89 -10.75 -3.58
CA GLN A 22 -12.96 -12.21 -3.68
C GLN A 22 -12.97 -12.91 -2.31
N ASP A 23 -12.64 -12.18 -1.24
CA ASP A 23 -12.82 -12.61 0.15
C ASP A 23 -13.87 -11.74 0.86
N GLY A 24 -15.14 -11.83 0.42
CA GLY A 24 -16.33 -11.58 1.24
C GLY A 24 -16.67 -10.16 1.72
N ASP A 25 -15.70 -9.31 2.05
CA ASP A 25 -15.88 -7.89 2.31
C ASP A 25 -14.52 -7.18 2.35
N LEU A 26 -14.48 -5.94 1.89
CA LEU A 26 -13.23 -5.27 1.54
C LEU A 26 -12.62 -4.52 2.73
N PRO A 27 -11.42 -4.89 3.24
CA PRO A 27 -10.79 -4.12 4.31
C PRO A 27 -10.30 -2.73 3.84
N PHE A 28 -10.11 -2.49 2.53
CA PHE A 28 -9.46 -1.27 2.06
C PHE A 28 -10.15 -0.46 0.95
N THR A 29 -11.25 -0.88 0.37
CA THR A 29 -11.75 -0.23 -0.88
C THR A 29 -12.60 1.01 -0.64
N GLY A 30 -13.18 1.11 0.56
CA GLY A 30 -13.73 2.34 1.11
C GLY A 30 -12.69 3.19 1.84
N VAL A 31 -11.45 2.69 1.97
CA VAL A 31 -10.39 3.28 2.81
C VAL A 31 -9.30 3.90 1.94
N LEU A 32 -8.69 3.11 1.05
CA LEU A 32 -7.68 3.52 0.07
C LEU A 32 -8.37 3.96 -1.23
N SER A 33 -8.57 5.27 -1.36
CA SER A 33 -9.16 5.86 -2.56
C SER A 33 -8.12 6.10 -3.67
N GLU A 34 -8.59 6.10 -4.92
CA GLU A 34 -7.82 6.52 -6.09
C GLU A 34 -7.14 7.88 -5.90
N GLN A 35 -7.90 8.81 -5.35
CA GLN A 35 -7.49 10.19 -5.17
C GLN A 35 -6.32 10.28 -4.19
N ILE A 36 -6.40 9.59 -3.05
CA ILE A 36 -5.33 9.56 -2.04
C ILE A 36 -4.03 9.04 -2.67
N VAL A 37 -4.10 7.91 -3.39
CA VAL A 37 -2.89 7.32 -3.95
C VAL A 37 -2.29 8.16 -5.08
N SER A 38 -3.11 8.77 -5.94
CA SER A 38 -2.60 9.67 -7.00
C SER A 38 -1.96 10.93 -6.44
N GLN A 39 -2.54 11.52 -5.41
CA GLN A 39 -1.98 12.69 -4.73
C GLN A 39 -0.62 12.35 -4.12
N ALA A 40 -0.53 11.25 -3.37
CA ALA A 40 0.73 10.79 -2.79
C ALA A 40 1.79 10.47 -3.86
N LEU A 41 1.41 9.81 -4.95
CA LEU A 41 2.33 9.53 -6.06
C LEU A 41 2.86 10.80 -6.74
N THR A 42 2.01 11.81 -6.88
CA THR A 42 2.38 13.11 -7.46
C THR A 42 3.32 13.86 -6.52
N ALA A 43 3.07 13.84 -5.21
CA ALA A 43 3.90 14.46 -4.19
C ALA A 43 5.29 13.83 -4.12
N SER A 44 5.37 12.50 -4.22
CA SER A 44 6.62 11.74 -4.09
C SER A 44 7.59 11.86 -5.29
N LYS A 45 7.22 12.57 -6.37
CA LYS A 45 8.03 12.79 -7.60
C LYS A 45 8.69 11.53 -8.19
N VAL A 46 8.11 10.36 -7.94
CA VAL A 46 8.71 9.08 -8.37
C VAL A 46 8.61 8.96 -9.89
N VAL A 47 9.70 8.54 -10.53
CA VAL A 47 9.68 8.15 -11.93
C VAL A 47 9.50 6.64 -12.00
N TRP A 48 8.38 6.18 -12.56
CA TRP A 48 8.16 4.77 -12.81
C TRP A 48 8.01 4.50 -14.30
N ASN A 49 8.33 3.26 -14.68
CA ASN A 49 8.05 2.76 -16.02
C ASN A 49 6.72 2.01 -15.99
N ASP A 50 5.95 2.13 -17.06
CA ASP A 50 4.58 1.63 -17.18
C ASP A 50 4.51 0.10 -17.45
N SER A 51 5.39 -0.64 -16.76
CA SER A 51 5.58 -2.09 -16.81
C SER A 51 4.51 -2.84 -15.99
N ILE A 52 4.73 -4.13 -15.69
CA ILE A 52 3.79 -5.00 -14.95
C ILE A 52 3.54 -4.51 -13.51
N TYR A 53 4.51 -3.81 -12.92
CA TYR A 53 4.47 -3.29 -11.55
C TYR A 53 4.52 -1.75 -11.53
N PRO A 54 3.46 -1.06 -11.98
CA PRO A 54 3.29 0.36 -11.71
C PRO A 54 3.12 0.60 -10.20
N PRO A 55 3.24 1.84 -9.72
CA PRO A 55 3.20 2.13 -8.28
C PRO A 55 1.95 1.60 -7.57
N LEU A 56 0.77 1.69 -8.20
CA LEU A 56 -0.46 1.22 -7.58
C LEU A 56 -0.51 -0.29 -7.42
N VAL A 57 -0.10 -1.03 -8.47
CA VAL A 57 0.03 -2.49 -8.40
C VAL A 57 1.10 -2.87 -7.37
N THR A 58 2.18 -2.11 -7.29
CA THR A 58 3.26 -2.35 -6.33
C THR A 58 2.79 -2.17 -4.89
N LEU A 59 2.05 -1.08 -4.61
CA LEU A 59 1.41 -0.83 -3.32
C LEU A 59 0.45 -1.98 -2.97
N TRP A 60 -0.34 -2.44 -3.94
CA TRP A 60 -1.28 -3.53 -3.74
C TRP A 60 -0.63 -4.86 -3.40
N VAL A 61 0.36 -5.28 -4.20
CA VAL A 61 1.11 -6.51 -3.95
C VAL A 61 1.78 -6.41 -2.58
N PHE A 62 2.30 -5.23 -2.21
CA PHE A 62 2.86 -4.98 -0.88
C PHE A 62 1.86 -5.14 0.25
N LEU A 63 0.68 -4.52 0.17
CA LEU A 63 -0.35 -4.69 1.19
C LEU A 63 -0.80 -6.16 1.27
N SER A 64 -0.98 -6.83 0.14
CA SER A 64 -1.32 -8.27 0.11
C SER A 64 -0.24 -9.15 0.73
N GLN A 65 1.04 -8.76 0.60
CA GLN A 65 2.16 -9.43 1.22
C GLN A 65 2.13 -9.24 2.72
N VAL A 66 2.01 -7.99 3.20
CA VAL A 66 2.04 -7.66 4.64
C VAL A 66 0.85 -8.27 5.38
N LEU A 67 -0.31 -8.38 4.75
CA LEU A 67 -1.50 -8.98 5.35
C LEU A 67 -1.51 -10.52 5.29
N SER A 68 -0.58 -11.13 4.54
CA SER A 68 -0.46 -12.58 4.47
C SER A 68 0.21 -13.11 5.74
N ALA A 69 -0.30 -14.22 6.29
CA ALA A 69 0.27 -14.85 7.48
C ALA A 69 1.75 -15.25 7.34
N ASP A 70 2.19 -15.55 6.12
CA ASP A 70 3.57 -15.95 5.80
C ASP A 70 4.44 -14.77 5.30
N HIS A 71 3.86 -13.58 5.13
CA HIS A 71 4.49 -12.40 4.52
C HIS A 71 5.27 -12.67 3.22
N SER A 72 4.88 -13.71 2.49
CA SER A 72 5.67 -14.25 1.38
C SER A 72 5.56 -13.39 0.13
N CYS A 73 6.73 -12.95 -0.34
CA CYS A 73 6.85 -12.23 -1.60
C CYS A 73 6.39 -13.09 -2.79
N ARG A 74 6.65 -14.40 -2.75
CA ARG A 74 6.25 -15.34 -3.81
C ARG A 74 4.73 -15.51 -3.83
N THR A 75 4.12 -15.65 -2.66
CA THR A 75 2.66 -15.76 -2.51
C THR A 75 1.97 -14.50 -3.02
N ALA A 76 2.51 -13.31 -2.70
CA ALA A 76 1.98 -12.04 -3.18
C ALA A 76 2.06 -11.90 -4.71
N VAL A 77 3.19 -12.29 -5.33
CA VAL A 77 3.33 -12.31 -6.80
C VAL A 77 2.40 -13.35 -7.44
N ALA A 78 2.26 -14.54 -6.85
CA ALA A 78 1.33 -15.55 -7.34
C ALA A 78 -0.12 -15.03 -7.35
N ARG A 79 -0.56 -14.33 -6.29
CA ARG A 79 -1.88 -13.69 -6.24
C ARG A 79 -2.08 -12.65 -7.35
N LEU A 80 -1.03 -11.90 -7.72
CA LEU A 80 -1.07 -11.00 -8.88
C LEU A 80 -1.23 -11.78 -10.20
N LEU A 81 -0.47 -12.86 -10.38
CA LEU A 81 -0.52 -13.65 -11.61
C LEU A 81 -1.87 -14.34 -11.82
N THR A 82 -2.39 -14.99 -10.78
CA THR A 82 -3.73 -15.59 -10.80
C THR A 82 -4.79 -14.56 -11.17
N HIS A 83 -4.66 -13.32 -10.67
CA HIS A 83 -5.55 -12.25 -11.07
C HIS A 83 -5.43 -11.90 -12.54
N ARG A 84 -4.21 -11.65 -13.05
CA ARG A 84 -3.99 -11.29 -14.46
C ARG A 84 -4.60 -12.33 -15.40
N LEU A 85 -4.39 -13.62 -15.08
CA LEU A 85 -5.00 -14.73 -15.79
C LEU A 85 -6.54 -14.70 -15.75
N SER A 86 -7.13 -14.41 -14.59
CA SER A 86 -8.60 -14.28 -14.45
C SER A 86 -9.21 -13.16 -15.29
N GLN A 87 -8.41 -12.14 -15.64
CA GLN A 87 -8.83 -11.01 -16.50
C GLN A 87 -8.47 -11.22 -17.97
N GLY A 88 -8.01 -12.41 -18.37
CA GLY A 88 -7.58 -12.70 -19.74
C GLY A 88 -6.33 -11.92 -20.18
N GLN A 89 -5.55 -11.39 -19.23
CA GLN A 89 -4.28 -10.73 -19.52
C GLN A 89 -3.17 -11.76 -19.70
N SER A 90 -2.11 -11.36 -20.41
CA SER A 90 -0.94 -12.21 -20.61
C SER A 90 -0.27 -12.61 -19.30
N GLU A 91 0.15 -13.87 -19.25
CA GLU A 91 1.00 -14.40 -18.21
C GLU A 91 2.25 -13.54 -18.05
N CYS A 92 2.64 -13.35 -16.79
CA CYS A 92 3.88 -12.68 -16.44
C CYS A 92 4.76 -13.66 -15.67
N SER A 93 6.05 -13.38 -15.64
CA SER A 93 7.00 -14.22 -14.91
C SER A 93 6.61 -14.35 -13.42
N PRO A 94 6.67 -15.57 -12.84
CA PRO A 94 6.46 -15.80 -11.40
C PRO A 94 7.64 -15.35 -10.53
N GLU A 95 8.73 -14.90 -11.15
CA GLU A 95 9.90 -14.40 -10.43
C GLU A 95 9.58 -13.12 -9.65
N THR A 96 10.02 -13.09 -8.40
CA THR A 96 9.75 -11.97 -7.49
C THR A 96 10.64 -10.75 -7.74
N GLY A 97 11.72 -10.91 -8.51
CA GLY A 97 12.73 -9.87 -8.72
C GLY A 97 12.14 -8.55 -9.24
N ALA A 98 11.26 -8.61 -10.24
CA ALA A 98 10.65 -7.41 -10.81
C ALA A 98 9.76 -6.67 -9.79
N TYR A 99 9.01 -7.42 -8.99
CA TYR A 99 8.20 -6.85 -7.91
C TYR A 99 9.08 -6.22 -6.81
N CYS A 100 10.10 -6.92 -6.35
CA CYS A 100 11.03 -6.41 -5.33
C CYS A 100 11.72 -5.12 -5.78
N GLN A 101 12.11 -5.03 -7.06
CA GLN A 101 12.70 -3.82 -7.63
C GLN A 101 11.68 -2.67 -7.72
N ALA A 102 10.44 -2.96 -8.13
CA ALA A 102 9.38 -1.96 -8.16
C ALA A 102 9.08 -1.42 -6.75
N ARG A 103 9.00 -2.30 -5.74
CA ARG A 103 8.78 -1.91 -4.34
C ARG A 103 9.89 -1.01 -3.81
N LYS A 104 11.15 -1.32 -4.10
CA LYS A 104 12.31 -0.50 -3.70
C LYS A 104 12.34 0.90 -4.32
N ARG A 105 11.64 1.13 -5.44
CA ARG A 105 11.56 2.45 -6.09
C ARG A 105 10.53 3.37 -5.44
N LEU A 106 9.60 2.82 -4.66
CA LEU A 106 8.66 3.64 -3.91
C LEU A 106 9.34 4.16 -2.65
N PRO A 107 9.43 5.48 -2.45
CA PRO A 107 10.03 6.05 -1.26
C PRO A 107 9.16 5.74 -0.04
N GLU A 108 9.77 5.70 1.14
CA GLU A 108 9.04 5.52 2.39
C GLU A 108 7.97 6.61 2.60
N GLU A 109 8.30 7.84 2.22
CA GLU A 109 7.40 9.00 2.25
C GLU A 109 6.07 8.72 1.52
N PHE A 110 6.11 8.02 0.38
CA PHE A 110 4.90 7.64 -0.34
C PHE A 110 3.96 6.78 0.52
N PHE A 111 4.49 5.81 1.25
CA PHE A 111 3.69 4.95 2.12
C PHE A 111 3.15 5.72 3.32
N SER A 112 3.98 6.59 3.91
CA SER A 112 3.59 7.48 5.01
C SER A 112 2.44 8.39 4.59
N ASP A 113 2.55 9.06 3.44
CA ASP A 113 1.53 9.97 2.91
C ASP A 113 0.21 9.24 2.66
N VAL A 114 0.26 8.08 1.98
CA VAL A 114 -0.93 7.26 1.74
C VAL A 114 -1.59 6.87 3.06
N ALA A 115 -0.82 6.45 4.06
CA ALA A 115 -1.35 6.06 5.37
C ALA A 115 -2.00 7.24 6.12
N GLN A 116 -1.33 8.40 6.13
CA GLN A 116 -1.82 9.60 6.82
C GLN A 116 -3.10 10.14 6.16
N GLU A 117 -3.10 10.31 4.83
CA GLU A 117 -4.27 10.80 4.09
C GLU A 117 -5.47 9.86 4.21
N THR A 118 -5.20 8.55 4.18
CA THR A 118 -6.22 7.52 4.45
C THR A 118 -6.80 7.66 5.86
N GLY A 119 -5.96 7.80 6.88
CA GLY A 119 -6.40 8.00 8.26
C GLY A 119 -7.22 9.27 8.44
N GLN A 120 -6.81 10.38 7.81
CA GLN A 120 -7.55 11.64 7.84
C GLN A 120 -8.90 11.54 7.14
N ALA A 121 -8.97 10.85 6.00
CA ALA A 121 -10.23 10.62 5.29
C ALA A 121 -11.20 9.78 6.13
N LEU A 122 -10.70 8.76 6.83
CA LEU A 122 -11.49 7.96 7.75
C LEU A 122 -11.98 8.77 8.97
N ASP A 123 -11.10 9.55 9.62
CA ASP A 123 -11.51 10.41 10.76
C ASP A 123 -12.59 11.43 10.36
N LYS A 124 -12.48 12.01 9.16
CA LYS A 124 -13.47 12.96 8.62
C LYS A 124 -14.83 12.32 8.30
N SER A 125 -14.85 11.02 7.98
CA SER A 125 -16.07 10.29 7.61
C SER A 125 -16.70 9.51 8.77
N ALA A 126 -16.05 9.49 9.94
CA ALA A 126 -16.57 8.84 11.14
C ALA A 126 -17.90 9.47 11.59
N GLN A 127 -18.86 8.62 11.95
CA GLN A 127 -20.17 9.08 12.43
C GLN A 127 -20.02 9.79 13.77
N SER A 128 -20.77 10.88 13.98
CA SER A 128 -20.82 11.59 15.27
C SER A 128 -21.20 10.67 16.43
N ASP A 129 -22.02 9.67 16.16
CA ASP A 129 -22.54 8.72 17.14
C ASP A 129 -21.46 7.74 17.63
N TRP A 130 -20.32 7.66 16.96
CA TRP A 130 -19.16 6.88 17.41
C TRP A 130 -18.31 7.62 18.45
N LEU A 131 -18.60 8.90 18.71
CA LEU A 131 -17.92 9.66 19.75
C LEU A 131 -18.37 9.22 21.13
N TRP A 132 -17.42 8.86 22.00
CA TRP A 132 -17.74 8.55 23.38
C TRP A 132 -18.02 9.85 24.15
N LYS A 133 -19.29 10.09 24.50
CA LYS A 133 -19.75 11.33 25.17
C LYS A 133 -19.29 12.60 24.43
N ASN A 134 -19.42 12.62 23.10
CA ASN A 134 -18.93 13.70 22.23
C ASN A 134 -17.41 13.93 22.29
N ARG A 135 -16.63 12.89 22.63
CA ARG A 135 -15.16 12.93 22.67
C ARG A 135 -14.57 11.85 21.76
N ARG A 136 -13.43 12.17 21.18
CA ARG A 136 -12.59 11.21 20.45
C ARG A 136 -11.81 10.37 21.46
N VAL A 137 -11.84 9.06 21.29
CA VAL A 137 -11.08 8.10 22.11
C VAL A 137 -10.11 7.40 21.17
N TYR A 138 -8.83 7.41 21.54
CA TYR A 138 -7.76 6.80 20.77
C TYR A 138 -7.22 5.59 21.54
N LEU A 139 -7.19 4.43 20.88
CA LEU A 139 -6.48 3.26 21.36
C LEU A 139 -5.18 3.17 20.56
N PHE A 140 -4.05 3.14 21.26
CA PHE A 140 -2.74 2.96 20.65
C PHE A 140 -2.29 1.53 20.91
N ASP A 141 -1.99 0.81 19.83
CA ASP A 141 -1.22 -0.42 19.90
C ASP A 141 0.22 -0.12 19.48
N GLY A 142 1.17 -0.67 20.24
CA GLY A 142 2.59 -0.39 20.09
C GLY A 142 3.29 -1.57 19.42
N SER A 143 4.01 -1.31 18.34
CA SER A 143 4.95 -2.28 17.77
C SER A 143 6.38 -1.91 18.16
N THR A 144 7.21 -2.91 18.44
CA THR A 144 8.66 -2.71 18.62
C THR A 144 9.40 -3.33 17.44
N VAL A 145 10.45 -2.65 16.98
CA VAL A 145 11.31 -3.12 15.90
C VAL A 145 12.71 -3.29 16.45
N THR A 146 13.34 -4.43 16.18
CA THR A 146 14.76 -4.64 16.48
C THR A 146 15.60 -4.22 15.28
N MET A 147 16.59 -3.37 15.50
CA MET A 147 17.52 -2.92 14.48
C MET A 147 18.95 -3.30 14.87
N PRO A 148 19.87 -3.50 13.91
CA PRO A 148 21.27 -3.70 14.21
C PRO A 148 21.84 -2.53 15.02
N ASP A 149 22.76 -2.84 15.93
CA ASP A 149 23.46 -1.84 16.73
C ASP A 149 24.51 -1.12 15.87
N THR A 150 24.08 -0.09 15.13
CA THR A 150 24.95 0.78 14.33
C THR A 150 24.97 2.20 14.90
N PRO A 151 26.07 2.96 14.71
CA PRO A 151 26.14 4.35 15.15
C PRO A 151 25.00 5.22 14.62
N GLU A 152 24.57 5.00 13.37
CA GLU A 152 23.46 5.73 12.76
C GLU A 152 22.14 5.44 13.48
N ASN A 153 21.87 4.16 13.79
CA ASN A 153 20.66 3.75 14.50
C ASN A 153 20.66 4.26 15.95
N GLN A 154 21.80 4.24 16.64
CA GLN A 154 21.93 4.76 18.00
C GLN A 154 21.73 6.28 18.08
N ASN A 155 22.17 7.02 17.05
CA ASN A 155 21.94 8.45 16.98
C ASN A 155 20.46 8.80 16.72
N ALA A 156 19.78 8.03 15.86
CA ALA A 156 18.37 8.23 15.55
C ALA A 156 17.42 7.73 16.67
N TYR A 157 17.80 6.63 17.33
CA TYR A 157 17.01 5.93 18.34
C TYR A 157 17.89 5.59 19.57
N PRO A 158 18.21 6.59 20.41
CA PRO A 158 19.13 6.39 21.53
C PRO A 158 18.54 5.41 22.56
N GLN A 159 19.34 4.43 22.97
CA GLN A 159 18.93 3.49 24.00
C GLN A 159 18.85 4.18 25.37
N HIS A 160 17.74 3.97 26.08
CA HIS A 160 17.63 4.35 27.48
C HIS A 160 18.43 3.35 28.32
N GLY A 161 19.38 3.86 29.12
CA GLY A 161 20.15 3.06 30.07
C GLY A 161 19.36 2.61 31.29
#